data_AF-A0A9X9PZX6-F1
#
_entry.id   AF-A0A9X9PZX6-F1
#
_cell.length_a   1.000
_cell.length_b   1.000
_cell.length_c   1.000
_cell.angle_alpha   90.00
_cell.angle_beta   90.00
_cell.angle_gamma   90.00
#
_symmetry.space_group_name_H-M   'P 1'
#
loop_
_entity.id
_entity.type
_entity.pdbx_description
1 polymer ?
#
loop_
_entity_poly.entity_id
_entity_poly.type
_entity_poly.pdbx_seq_one_letter_code
_entity_poly.pdbx_strand_id
1 'polypeptide(L)'
;MERVKLDNKRILFNLLPAHVAQHFLMSNPRNMDLYYQSYSQVGVMFASIPNFDDFYIELDGNNMGVECLRLLNEIIADFDELMDKDFYKDLEKIKTIGSTYMAAVGLVPTPGSK
;
A
#
# COMPACT_ATOMS: atom_id res chain seq x y z
N MET A 1 -17.85 -17.51 13.36
CA MET A 1 -18.04 -16.05 13.47
C MET A 1 -16.72 -15.31 13.64
N GLU A 2 -15.75 -15.80 14.42
CA GLU A 2 -14.44 -15.14 14.56
C GLU A 2 -13.58 -15.08 13.30
N ARG A 3 -13.53 -16.16 12.50
CA ARG A 3 -12.77 -16.17 11.23
C ARG A 3 -13.17 -15.03 10.29
N VAL A 4 -14.48 -14.87 10.08
CA VAL A 4 -15.04 -13.78 9.24
C VAL A 4 -14.63 -12.40 9.76
N LYS A 5 -14.58 -12.20 11.08
CA LYS A 5 -14.12 -10.92 11.65
C LYS A 5 -12.65 -10.67 11.37
N LEU A 6 -11.81 -11.70 11.45
CA LEU A 6 -10.39 -11.61 11.16
C LEU A 6 -10.12 -11.32 9.67
N ASP A 7 -10.84 -11.99 8.78
CA ASP A 7 -10.71 -11.80 7.34
C ASP A 7 -11.15 -10.39 6.92
N ASN A 8 -12.29 -9.91 7.44
CA ASN A 8 -12.75 -8.54 7.20
C ASN A 8 -11.74 -7.49 7.69
N LYS A 9 -11.12 -7.75 8.85
CA LYS A 9 -10.09 -6.85 9.42
C LYS A 9 -8.86 -6.80 8.52
N ARG A 10 -8.42 -7.94 7.97
CA ARG A 10 -7.31 -7.99 7.00
C ARG A 10 -7.62 -7.20 5.73
N ILE A 11 -8.81 -7.41 5.15
CA ILE A 11 -9.24 -6.68 3.94
C ILE A 11 -9.28 -5.17 4.20
N LEU A 12 -9.79 -4.76 5.36
CA LEU A 12 -9.86 -3.34 5.72
C LEU A 12 -8.47 -2.69 5.79
N PHE A 13 -7.48 -3.36 6.40
CA PHE A 13 -6.11 -2.83 6.47
C PHE A 13 -5.34 -2.91 5.17
N ASN A 14 -5.76 -3.76 4.23
CA ASN A 14 -5.22 -3.73 2.86
C ASN A 14 -5.75 -2.52 2.05
N LEU A 15 -6.86 -1.91 2.48
CA LEU A 15 -7.47 -0.77 1.79
C LEU A 15 -7.11 0.57 2.44
N LEU A 16 -6.95 0.60 3.76
CA LEU A 16 -6.74 1.81 4.53
C LEU A 16 -5.56 1.64 5.49
N PRO A 17 -4.73 2.70 5.67
CA PRO A 17 -3.72 2.71 6.72
C PRO A 17 -4.35 2.44 8.09
N ALA A 18 -3.60 1.80 8.98
CA ALA A 18 -4.16 1.26 10.22
C ALA A 18 -4.83 2.33 11.11
N HIS A 19 -4.24 3.52 11.19
CA HIS A 19 -4.77 4.65 11.96
C HIS A 19 -6.08 5.19 11.37
N VAL A 20 -6.22 5.19 10.04
CA VAL A 20 -7.45 5.61 9.34
C VAL A 20 -8.56 4.58 9.52
N ALA A 21 -8.24 3.29 9.38
CA ALA A 21 -9.20 2.22 9.62
C ALA A 21 -9.73 2.24 11.06
N GLN A 22 -8.87 2.48 12.05
CA GLN A 22 -9.29 2.64 13.45
C GLN A 22 -10.23 3.82 13.66
N HIS A 23 -9.97 4.97 13.01
CA HIS A 23 -10.86 6.12 13.06
C HIS A 23 -12.30 5.74 12.65
N PHE A 24 -12.47 5.04 11.52
CA PHE A 24 -13.79 4.63 11.06
C PHE A 24 -14.43 3.52 11.92
N LEU A 25 -13.64 2.58 12.44
CA LEU A 25 -14.14 1.53 13.31
C LEU A 25 -14.60 2.04 14.69
N MET A 26 -13.99 3.11 15.19
CA MET A 26 -14.37 3.75 16.46
C MET A 26 -15.45 4.83 16.29
N SER A 27 -15.64 5.33 15.06
CA SER A 27 -16.65 6.34 14.74
C SER A 27 -18.06 5.75 14.77
N ASN A 28 -19.04 6.60 15.08
CA ASN A 28 -20.45 6.24 14.95
C ASN A 28 -20.74 5.84 13.50
N PRO A 29 -21.35 4.67 13.20
CA PRO A 29 -21.66 4.26 11.83
C PRO A 29 -22.57 5.22 11.06
N ARG A 30 -23.26 6.14 11.76
CA ARG A 30 -24.05 7.22 11.14
C ARG A 30 -23.24 8.48 10.83
N ASN A 31 -21.99 8.53 11.27
CA ASN A 31 -21.09 9.62 10.95
C ASN A 31 -20.55 9.40 9.52
N MET A 32 -21.01 10.23 8.59
CA MET A 32 -20.63 10.22 7.18
C MET A 32 -19.61 11.33 6.86
N ASP A 33 -19.00 11.92 7.89
CA ASP A 33 -17.99 12.97 7.71
C ASP A 33 -16.76 12.43 6.98
N LEU A 34 -16.19 13.27 6.11
CA LEU A 34 -14.97 12.96 5.39
C LEU A 34 -13.78 12.92 6.35
N TYR A 35 -12.93 11.89 6.22
CA TYR A 35 -11.66 11.84 6.92
C TYR A 35 -10.63 12.73 6.22
N TYR A 36 -9.99 13.61 6.99
CA TYR A 36 -8.83 14.38 6.55
C TYR A 36 -7.90 14.64 7.73
N GLN A 37 -6.60 14.76 7.46
CA GLN A 37 -5.60 15.09 8.47
C GLN A 37 -4.46 15.90 7.83
N SER A 38 -4.05 16.97 8.51
CA SER A 38 -2.90 17.78 8.11
C SER A 38 -1.61 17.23 8.74
N TYR A 39 -0.52 17.22 7.97
CA TYR A 39 0.79 16.77 8.41
C TYR A 39 1.81 17.87 8.16
N SER A 40 2.61 18.21 9.17
CA SER A 40 3.65 19.25 9.09
C SER A 40 4.90 18.77 8.35
N GLN A 41 5.19 17.47 8.40
CA GLN A 41 6.35 16.87 7.76
C GLN A 41 6.01 15.46 7.28
N VAL A 42 6.19 15.22 5.98
CA VAL A 42 6.04 13.91 5.35
C VAL A 42 7.18 13.67 4.37
N GLY A 43 7.60 12.43 4.22
CA GLY A 43 8.50 12.00 3.16
C GLY A 43 7.75 11.15 2.15
N VAL A 44 7.99 11.35 0.85
CA VAL A 44 7.38 10.55 -0.22
C VAL A 44 8.47 10.03 -1.14
N MET A 45 8.41 8.74 -1.46
CA MET A 45 9.33 8.04 -2.34
C MET A 45 8.61 7.52 -3.59
N PHE A 46 9.30 7.62 -4.71
CA PHE A 46 8.93 6.99 -5.98
C PHE A 46 10.10 6.11 -6.43
N ALA A 47 9.83 4.83 -6.69
CA ALA A 47 10.81 3.90 -7.23
C ALA A 47 10.23 3.26 -8.50
N SER A 48 10.81 3.56 -9.65
CA SER A 48 10.34 3.09 -10.96
C SER A 48 11.35 2.14 -11.59
N ILE A 49 10.88 1.05 -12.19
CA ILE A 49 11.73 0.19 -13.02
C ILE A 49 11.82 0.83 -14.41
N PRO A 50 13.01 1.33 -14.82
CA PRO A 50 13.18 1.93 -16.14
C PRO A 50 13.03 0.86 -17.23
N ASN A 51 12.57 1.28 -18.41
CA ASN A 51 12.45 0.44 -19.60
C ASN A 51 11.56 -0.80 -19.44
N PHE A 52 10.70 -0.85 -18.41
CA PHE A 52 9.76 -1.96 -18.26
C PHE A 52 8.75 -2.02 -19.41
N ASP A 53 8.32 -0.86 -19.93
CA ASP A 53 7.42 -0.80 -21.08
C ASP A 53 8.05 -1.38 -22.35
N ASP A 54 9.36 -1.18 -22.56
CA ASP A 54 10.10 -1.77 -23.68
C ASP A 54 10.31 -3.29 -23.49
N PHE A 55 10.46 -3.71 -22.24
CA PHE A 55 10.56 -5.13 -21.86
C PHE A 55 9.23 -5.87 -21.96
N TYR A 56 8.11 -5.16 -21.79
CA TYR A 56 6.77 -5.72 -21.88
C TYR A 56 6.42 -6.04 -23.33
N ILE A 57 6.34 -7.33 -23.64
CA ILE A 57 6.06 -7.82 -24.99
C ILE A 57 4.89 -8.81 -24.95
N GLU A 58 3.79 -8.43 -25.60
CA GLU A 58 2.61 -9.28 -25.81
C GLU A 58 2.82 -10.17 -27.05
N LEU A 59 3.41 -11.35 -26.85
CA LEU A 59 3.53 -12.39 -27.87
C LEU A 59 2.89 -13.68 -27.38
N ASP A 60 2.34 -14.48 -28.31
CA ASP A 60 1.80 -15.82 -28.00
C ASP A 60 2.81 -16.71 -27.27
N GLY A 61 4.09 -16.61 -27.64
CA GLY A 61 5.20 -17.34 -27.00
C GLY A 61 5.57 -16.85 -25.59
N ASN A 62 5.09 -15.67 -25.17
CA ASN A 62 5.28 -15.08 -23.84
C ASN A 62 3.95 -15.04 -23.05
N ASN A 63 3.02 -15.94 -23.37
CA ASN A 63 1.71 -16.02 -22.72
C ASN A 63 0.98 -14.66 -22.71
N MET A 64 1.03 -13.93 -23.83
CA MET A 64 0.45 -12.57 -23.98
C MET A 64 0.96 -11.55 -22.95
N GLY A 65 2.24 -11.63 -22.57
CA GLY A 65 2.88 -10.67 -21.64
C GLY A 65 2.62 -10.96 -20.17
N VAL A 66 1.91 -12.03 -19.83
CA VAL A 66 1.61 -12.43 -18.45
C VAL A 66 2.89 -12.72 -17.65
N GLU A 67 3.91 -13.31 -18.27
CA GLU A 67 5.16 -13.62 -17.56
C GLU A 67 5.93 -12.34 -17.17
N CYS A 68 5.89 -11.29 -17.99
CA CYS A 68 6.46 -9.98 -17.64
C CYS A 68 5.74 -9.38 -16.41
N LEU A 69 4.41 -9.52 -16.35
CA LEU A 69 3.62 -9.07 -15.20
C LEU A 69 3.88 -9.91 -13.95
N ARG A 70 4.12 -11.22 -14.09
CA ARG A 70 4.52 -12.07 -12.96
C ARG A 70 5.85 -11.63 -12.37
N LEU A 71 6.85 -11.38 -13.22
CA LEU A 71 8.14 -10.84 -12.77
C LEU A 71 7.96 -9.49 -12.05
N LEU A 72 7.17 -8.57 -12.61
CA LEU A 72 6.89 -7.30 -11.94
C LEU A 72 6.20 -7.50 -10.58
N ASN A 73 5.25 -8.43 -10.51
CA ASN A 73 4.56 -8.76 -9.27
C ASN A 73 5.49 -9.37 -8.22
N GLU A 74 6.44 -10.22 -8.63
CA GLU A 74 7.49 -10.76 -7.73
C GLU A 74 8.36 -9.63 -7.17
N ILE A 75 8.83 -8.71 -8.01
CA ILE A 75 9.62 -7.56 -7.54
C ILE A 75 8.81 -6.70 -6.56
N ILE A 76 7.54 -6.41 -6.87
CA ILE A 76 6.66 -5.64 -5.97
C ILE A 76 6.43 -6.39 -4.65
N ALA A 77 6.25 -7.71 -4.70
CA ALA A 77 6.07 -8.53 -3.50
C ALA A 77 7.32 -8.51 -2.62
N ASP A 78 8.51 -8.56 -3.20
CA ASP A 78 9.77 -8.42 -2.46
C ASP A 78 9.86 -7.06 -1.74
N PHE A 79 9.42 -5.97 -2.38
CA PHE A 79 9.32 -4.66 -1.71
C PHE A 79 8.30 -4.67 -0.58
N ASP A 80 7.15 -5.30 -0.76
CA ASP A 80 6.11 -5.41 0.28
C ASP A 80 6.64 -6.21 1.49
N GLU A 81 7.34 -7.33 1.26
CA GLU A 81 7.99 -8.11 2.33
C GLU A 81 9.10 -7.32 3.05
N LEU A 82 9.82 -6.44 2.34
CA LEU A 82 10.80 -5.57 2.99
C LEU A 82 10.12 -4.60 3.97
N MET A 83 8.95 -4.06 3.63
CA MET A 83 8.24 -3.12 4.51
C MET A 83 7.74 -3.77 5.80
N ASP A 84 7.45 -5.08 5.79
CA ASP A 84 7.00 -5.82 6.97
C ASP A 84 8.08 -5.96 8.06
N LYS A 85 9.33 -5.59 7.77
CA LYS A 85 10.42 -5.60 8.76
C LYS A 85 10.24 -4.48 9.77
N ASP A 86 10.52 -4.75 11.04
CA ASP A 86 10.40 -3.79 12.15
C ASP A 86 11.12 -2.45 11.92
N PHE A 87 12.24 -2.46 11.18
CA PHE A 87 12.98 -1.26 10.82
C PHE A 87 12.19 -0.31 9.90
N TYR A 88 11.32 -0.85 9.04
CA TYR A 88 10.53 -0.12 8.05
C TYR A 88 9.05 0.06 8.44
N LYS A 89 8.67 -0.27 9.68
CA LYS A 89 7.28 -0.21 10.16
C LYS A 89 6.58 1.16 10.03
N ASP A 90 7.35 2.24 9.90
CA ASP A 90 6.83 3.60 9.75
C ASP A 90 6.66 4.02 8.26
N LEU A 91 7.04 3.14 7.32
CA LEU A 91 6.83 3.28 5.89
C LEU A 91 5.46 2.71 5.52
N GLU A 92 4.67 3.52 4.83
CA GLU A 92 3.35 3.13 4.33
C GLU A 92 3.36 3.15 2.80
N LYS A 93 2.97 2.03 2.19
CA LYS A 93 2.77 1.97 0.74
C LYS A 93 1.53 2.78 0.38
N ILE A 94 1.68 3.72 -0.54
CA ILE A 94 0.54 4.48 -1.07
C ILE A 94 -0.18 3.64 -2.11
N LYS A 95 0.57 3.18 -3.13
CA LYS A 95 0.09 2.31 -4.21
C LYS A 95 1.25 1.96 -5.15
N THR A 96 0.95 1.08 -6.09
CA THR A 96 1.74 0.89 -7.32
C THR A 96 1.02 1.52 -8.51
N ILE A 97 1.77 2.09 -9.45
CA ILE A 97 1.26 2.58 -10.74
C ILE A 97 2.20 2.06 -11.83
N GLY A 98 1.74 1.11 -12.64
CA GLY A 98 2.60 0.44 -13.62
C GLY A 98 3.82 -0.18 -12.92
N SER A 99 5.02 0.14 -13.40
CA SER A 99 6.29 -0.29 -12.81
C SER A 99 6.81 0.62 -11.68
N THR A 100 6.00 1.55 -11.18
CA THR A 100 6.37 2.51 -10.13
C THR A 100 5.74 2.14 -8.79
N TYR A 101 6.59 2.00 -7.77
CA TYR A 101 6.22 1.83 -6.37
C TYR A 101 6.22 3.17 -5.65
N MET A 102 5.13 3.49 -4.95
CA MET A 102 4.98 4.73 -4.18
C MET A 102 4.83 4.42 -2.70
N ALA A 103 5.63 5.07 -1.86
CA ALA A 103 5.56 4.94 -0.41
C ALA A 103 5.77 6.28 0.29
N ALA A 104 5.32 6.38 1.53
CA ALA A 104 5.45 7.57 2.35
C ALA A 104 5.79 7.25 3.80
N VAL A 105 6.43 8.20 4.48
CA VAL A 105 6.72 8.17 5.91
C VAL A 105 6.15 9.40 6.60
N GLY A 106 5.94 9.31 7.91
CA GLY A 106 5.41 10.42 8.73
C GLY A 106 3.88 10.51 8.70
N LEU A 107 3.19 9.47 8.24
CA LEU A 107 1.72 9.40 8.21
C LEU A 107 1.12 8.83 9.51
N VAL A 108 1.87 8.02 10.26
CA VAL A 108 1.40 7.48 11.53
C VAL A 108 1.41 8.58 12.59
N PRO A 109 0.28 8.93 13.22
CA PRO A 109 0.25 9.93 14.27
C PRO A 109 1.10 9.47 15.45
N THR A 110 2.14 10.24 15.80
CA THR A 110 2.88 9.97 17.04
C THR A 110 2.05 10.50 18.21
N PRO A 111 1.98 9.77 19.34
CA PRO A 111 1.30 10.26 20.53
C PRO A 111 2.06 11.48 21.08
N GLY A 112 1.67 12.68 20.63
CA GLY A 112 2.31 13.94 21.00
C GLY A 112 2.17 15.07 19.97
N SER A 113 1.91 14.77 18.70
CA SER A 113 1.68 15.79 17.67
C SER A 113 0.22 16.23 17.66
N LYS A 114 -0.09 17.32 18.36
CA LYS A 114 -1.28 18.15 18.17
C LYS A 114 -0.88 19.48 17.53
#